data_AF-A0A9X1U164-F1
#
_entry.id   AF-A0A9X1U164-F1
#
_cell.length_a   1.000
_cell.length_b   1.000
_cell.length_c   1.000
_cell.angle_alpha   90.00
_cell.angle_beta   90.00
_cell.angle_gamma   90.00
#
_symmetry.space_group_name_H-M   'P 1'
#
loop_
_entity.id
_entity.type
_entity.pdbx_description
1 polymer ?
#
loop_
_entity_poly.entity_id
_entity_poly.type
_entity_poly.pdbx_seq_one_letter_code
_entity_poly.pdbx_strand_id
1 'polypeptide(L)' 'MDGRALSEFLQNQKAANNNAKKQVITAEAKYDWGTYKLQLEMSVLGNYKYFDFTKTERNKSN' A
#
# COMPACT_ATOMS: atom_id res chain seq x y z
N MET A 1 -25.98 23.19 31.30
CA MET A 1 -25.50 22.24 30.27
C MET A 1 -24.54 22.99 29.37
N ASP A 2 -23.28 22.61 29.34
CA ASP A 2 -22.26 23.21 28.47
C ASP A 2 -22.54 22.77 27.01
N GLY A 3 -23.33 23.56 26.29
CA GLY A 3 -23.78 23.28 24.92
C GLY A 3 -22.69 23.57 23.89
N ARG A 4 -21.59 22.82 23.93
CA ARG A 4 -20.53 22.96 22.91
C ARG A 4 -21.00 22.39 21.59
N ALA A 5 -20.77 23.12 20.51
CA ALA A 5 -21.11 22.67 19.16
C ALA A 5 -20.26 21.45 18.80
N LEU A 6 -20.90 20.40 18.25
CA LEU A 6 -20.22 19.16 17.84
C LEU A 6 -19.04 19.41 16.90
N SER A 7 -19.10 20.49 16.11
CA SER A 7 -18.04 20.97 15.23
C SER A 7 -16.73 21.30 15.97
N GLU A 8 -16.79 21.85 17.18
CA GLU A 8 -15.62 22.17 18.00
C GLU A 8 -14.96 20.92 18.59
N PHE A 9 -15.75 19.87 18.85
CA PHE A 9 -15.23 18.57 19.27
C PHE A 9 -14.49 17.86 18.13
N LEU A 10 -15.01 17.96 16.92
CA LEU A 10 -14.43 17.32 15.73
C LEU A 10 -13.18 18.04 15.20
N GLN A 11 -13.11 19.38 15.29
CA GLN A 11 -11.92 20.14 14.85
C GLN A 11 -10.67 19.88 15.69
N ASN A 12 -10.82 19.47 16.95
CA ASN A 12 -9.70 19.21 17.86
C ASN A 12 -9.08 17.81 17.69
N GLN A 13 -9.64 16.97 16.81
CA GLN A 13 -8.99 15.73 16.43
C GLN A 13 -7.90 16.07 15.41
N LYS A 14 -6.68 16.35 15.91
CA LYS A 14 -5.47 16.32 15.08
C LYS A 14 -5.54 15.06 14.22
N ALA A 15 -5.57 15.24 12.89
CA ALA A 15 -5.58 14.14 11.94
C ALA A 15 -4.52 13.12 12.39
N ALA A 16 -4.97 11.90 12.72
CA ALA A 16 -4.07 10.85 13.13
C ALA A 16 -2.97 10.76 12.07
N ASN A 17 -1.71 10.83 12.50
CA ASN A 17 -0.56 10.77 11.60
C ASN A 17 -0.56 9.36 11.01
N ASN A 18 -1.25 9.20 9.88
CA ASN A 18 -1.43 7.93 9.21
C ASN A 18 -0.08 7.54 8.62
N ASN A 19 0.74 6.85 9.42
CA ASN A 19 2.05 6.32 9.05
C ASN A 19 1.97 5.18 7.99
N ALA A 20 0.86 5.12 7.23
CA ALA A 20 0.71 4.23 6.11
C ALA A 20 1.68 4.66 5.00
N LYS A 21 2.72 3.84 4.78
CA LYS A 21 3.68 4.04 3.69
C LYS A 21 3.31 3.13 2.53
N LYS A 22 3.24 3.69 1.32
CA LYS A 22 3.16 2.89 0.10
C LYS A 22 4.55 2.40 -0.29
N GLN A 23 4.65 1.13 -0.63
CA GLN A 23 5.88 0.49 -1.08
C GLN A 23 5.60 -0.31 -2.34
N VAL A 24 6.46 -0.14 -3.35
CA VAL A 24 6.43 -0.92 -4.58
C VAL A 24 7.61 -1.89 -4.53
N ILE A 25 7.33 -3.18 -4.68
CA ILE A 25 8.30 -4.27 -4.78
C ILE A 25 8.28 -4.79 -6.20
N THR A 26 9.45 -4.85 -6.82
CA THR A 26 9.64 -5.50 -8.11
C THR A 26 10.53 -6.72 -7.94
N ALA A 27 10.14 -7.83 -8.55
CA ALA A 27 10.93 -9.05 -8.58
C ALA A 27 10.97 -9.60 -10.01
N GLU A 28 12.14 -10.09 -10.42
CA GLU A 28 12.31 -10.73 -11.72
C GLU A 28 12.83 -12.15 -11.51
N ALA A 29 12.21 -13.12 -12.18
CA ALA A 29 12.63 -14.51 -12.18
C ALA A 29 12.84 -14.99 -13.62
N LYS A 30 14.05 -15.46 -13.90
CA LYS A 30 14.44 -15.96 -15.22
C LYS A 30 14.38 -17.48 -15.23
N TYR A 31 13.68 -18.04 -16.21
CA TYR A 31 13.64 -19.47 -16.47
C TYR A 31 13.89 -19.74 -17.94
N ASP A 32 14.25 -20.98 -18.27
CA ASP A 32 14.58 -21.40 -19.64
C ASP A 32 13.46 -21.15 -20.66
N TRP A 33 12.22 -21.05 -20.17
CA TRP A 33 10.98 -20.94 -20.96
C TRP A 33 10.33 -19.55 -20.87
N GLY A 34 11.05 -18.57 -20.28
CA GLY A 34 10.65 -17.16 -20.25
C GLY A 34 11.04 -16.45 -18.95
N THR A 35 10.92 -15.13 -18.98
CA THR A 35 11.20 -14.25 -17.84
C THR A 35 9.89 -13.75 -17.24
N TYR A 36 9.77 -13.87 -15.93
CA TYR A 36 8.65 -13.36 -15.16
C TYR A 36 9.03 -12.08 -14.46
N LYS A 37 8.16 -11.07 -14.55
CA LYS A 37 8.26 -9.82 -13.81
C LYS A 37 7.06 -9.69 -12.90
N LEU A 38 7.31 -9.60 -11.61
CA LEU A 38 6.31 -9.33 -10.58
C LEU A 38 6.46 -7.87 -10.15
N GLN A 39 5.37 -7.12 -10.23
CA GLN A 39 5.23 -5.81 -9.59
C GLN A 39 4.15 -5.94 -8.52
N LEU A 40 4.49 -5.52 -7.31
CA LEU A 40 3.61 -5.63 -6.15
C LEU A 40 3.62 -4.30 -5.40
N GLU A 41 2.43 -3.75 -5.20
CA GLU A 41 2.23 -2.53 -4.44
C GLU A 41 1.60 -2.90 -3.10
N MET A 42 2.18 -2.37 -2.02
CA MET A 42 1.71 -2.64 -0.67
C MET A 42 1.66 -1.36 0.17
N SER A 43 0.69 -1.31 1.07
CA SER A 43 0.60 -0.32 2.14
C SER A 43 1.13 -0.92 3.44
N VAL A 44 2.13 -0.28 4.03
CA VAL A 44 2.73 -0.67 5.32
C VAL A 44 2.21 0.26 6.40
N LEU A 45 1.44 -0.29 7.34
CA LEU A 45 0.91 0.43 8.51
C LEU A 45 1.50 -0.17 9.78
N GLY A 46 2.57 0.44 10.29
CA GLY A 46 3.32 -0.10 11.43
C GLY A 46 3.87 -1.50 11.11
N ASN A 47 3.39 -2.51 11.84
CA ASN A 47 3.79 -3.91 11.65
C ASN A 47 2.94 -4.66 10.59
N TYR A 48 1.88 -4.03 10.09
CA TYR A 48 0.97 -4.64 9.13
C TYR A 48 1.38 -4.30 7.70
N LYS A 49 1.30 -5.30 6.82
CA LYS A 49 1.54 -5.16 5.38
C LYS A 49 0.27 -5.56 4.66
N TYR A 50 -0.28 -4.64 3.88
CA TYR A 50 -1.47 -4.84 3.08
C TYR A 50 -1.08 -4.86 1.61
N PHE A 51 -1.52 -5.89 0.89
CA PHE A 51 -1.29 -5.98 -0.55
C PHE A 51 -2.39 -5.20 -1.27
N ASP A 52 -2.01 -4.12 -1.93
CA ASP A 52 -2.95 -3.24 -2.62
C ASP A 52 -3.12 -3.67 -4.07
N PHE A 53 -2.02 -4.03 -4.72
CA PHE A 53 -2.01 -4.42 -6.12
C PHE A 53 -0.91 -5.42 -6.42
N THR A 54 -1.19 -6.37 -7.30
CA THR A 54 -0.20 -7.30 -7.81
C THR A 54 -0.38 -7.51 -9.31
N LYS A 55 0.72 -7.44 -10.04
CA LYS A 55 0.78 -7.69 -11.47
C LYS A 55 1.95 -8.60 -11.77
N THR A 56 1.67 -9.69 -12.46
CA THR A 56 2.70 -10.59 -12.97
C THR A 56 2.64 -10.58 -14.49
N GLU A 57 3.77 -10.33 -15.12
CA GLU A 57 3.93 -10.39 -16.57
C GLU A 57 4.93 -11.48 -16.91
N ARG A 58 4.63 -12.24 -17.97
CA ARG A 58 5.54 -13.22 -18.55
C ARG A 58 5.99 -12.74 -19.91
N ASN A 59 7.30 -12.54 -20.07
CA ASN A 59 7.94 -12.39 -21.37
C ASN A 59 8.40 -13.76 -21.85
N LYS A 60 7.72 -14.28 -22.88
CA LYS A 60 8.13 -15.51 -23.54
C LYS A 60 9.38 -15.21 -24.39
N SER A 61 10.45 -15.98 -24.21
CA SER A 61 11.54 -15.97 -25.19
C SER A 61 10.99 -16.60 -26.46
N ASN A 62 10.99 -15.85 -27.56
CA ASN A 62 10.74 -16.41 -28.90
C ASN A 62 11.87 -17.36 -29.29
#